data_AF-R4XAK6-F1
#
_entry.id   AF-R4XAK6-F1
#
_cell.length_a   1.000
_cell.length_b   1.000
_cell.length_c   1.000
_cell.angle_alpha   90.00
_cell.angle_beta   90.00
_cell.angle_gamma   90.00
#
_symmetry.space_group_name_H-M   'P 1'
#
loop_
_entity.id
_entity.type
_entity.pdbx_description
1 polymer ?
#
loop_
_entity_poly.entity_id
_entity_poly.type
_entity_poly.pdbx_seq_one_letter_code
_entity_poly.pdbx_strand_id
1 'polypeptide(L)'
;MSTTNYSLYTIPVAWVLSIAPHFYAASLANKVGKFDNTNPRNSTEKLKAKMSAAQLGMYQRAEAAQQNGFENIGLFAASVVAANVARVPVSTVNSLSLFYLASRVVYNLLYINTESLPISNVRSVVFVGGIVSIMTLFVKAGNALNLLL
;
A
#
# COMPACT_ATOMS: atom_id res chain seq x y z
N MET A 1 -5.64 28.79 5.89
CA MET A 1 -4.89 27.59 5.45
C MET A 1 -4.83 26.62 6.62
N SER A 2 -5.02 25.32 6.39
CA SER A 2 -4.94 24.33 7.47
C SER A 2 -3.56 24.36 8.13
N THR A 3 -3.52 24.61 9.44
CA THR A 3 -2.30 24.63 10.26
C THR A 3 -1.99 23.25 10.85
N THR A 4 -2.97 22.35 10.84
CA THR A 4 -2.82 21.01 11.44
C THR A 4 -2.08 20.09 10.49
N ASN A 5 -0.97 19.56 10.98
CA ASN A 5 -0.17 18.58 10.28
C ASN A 5 -0.57 17.16 10.69
N TYR A 6 -1.24 16.45 9.79
CA TYR A 6 -1.67 15.06 10.02
C TYR A 6 -0.88 14.07 9.17
N SER A 7 0.14 14.52 8.45
CA SER A 7 0.91 13.69 7.53
C SER A 7 1.57 12.51 8.23
N LEU A 8 2.06 12.64 9.47
CA LEU A 8 2.67 11.52 10.20
C LEU A 8 1.66 10.41 10.55
N TYR A 9 0.38 10.75 10.77
CA TYR A 9 -0.67 9.74 10.97
C TYR A 9 -0.97 8.93 9.72
N THR A 10 -0.58 9.42 8.54
CA THR A 10 -0.77 8.67 7.29
C THR A 10 0.16 7.46 7.21
N ILE A 11 1.29 7.43 7.94
CA ILE A 11 2.23 6.31 7.96
C ILE A 11 1.61 5.04 8.56
N PRO A 12 1.06 5.04 9.80
CA PRO A 12 0.37 3.85 10.31
C PRO A 12 -0.86 3.48 9.48
N VAL A 13 -1.57 4.45 8.89
CA VAL A 13 -2.68 4.14 7.96
C VAL A 13 -2.16 3.43 6.72
N ALA A 14 -1.03 3.86 6.14
CA ALA A 14 -0.40 3.16 5.02
C ALA A 14 -0.02 1.73 5.38
N TRP A 15 0.47 1.49 6.61
CA TRP A 15 0.75 0.14 7.10
C TRP A 15 -0.50 -0.73 7.16
N VAL A 16 -1.61 -0.19 7.70
CA VAL A 16 -2.91 -0.86 7.73
C VAL A 16 -3.39 -1.20 6.31
N LEU A 17 -3.27 -0.25 5.37
CA LEU A 17 -3.62 -0.48 3.97
C LEU A 17 -2.71 -1.53 3.30
N SER A 18 -1.44 -1.62 3.69
CA SER A 18 -0.51 -2.63 3.15
C SER A 18 -0.81 -4.03 3.69
N ILE A 19 -1.19 -4.19 4.96
CA ILE A 19 -1.50 -5.52 5.53
C ILE A 19 -2.93 -6.00 5.24
N ALA A 20 -3.88 -5.10 4.97
CA ALA A 20 -5.29 -5.45 4.75
C ALA A 20 -5.52 -6.55 3.68
N PRO A 21 -4.82 -6.55 2.51
CA PRO A 21 -4.94 -7.64 1.54
C PRO A 21 -4.54 -9.02 2.09
N HIS A 22 -3.57 -9.10 3.00
CA HIS A 22 -3.18 -10.36 3.63
C HIS A 22 -4.30 -10.91 4.53
N PHE A 23 -4.97 -10.04 5.31
CA PHE A 23 -6.13 -10.48 6.09
C PHE A 23 -7.28 -10.96 5.20
N TYR A 24 -7.47 -10.35 4.03
CA TYR A 24 -8.40 -10.84 3.03
C TYR A 24 -7.97 -12.22 2.49
N ALA A 25 -6.71 -12.42 2.14
CA ALA A 25 -6.16 -13.70 1.70
C ALA A 25 -6.34 -14.79 2.77
N ALA A 26 -6.04 -14.50 4.02
CA ALA A 26 -6.26 -15.39 5.16
C ALA A 26 -7.75 -15.75 5.34
N SER A 27 -8.67 -14.80 5.09
CA SER A 27 -10.11 -15.07 5.12
C SER A 27 -10.53 -16.07 4.03
N LEU A 28 -9.92 -16.02 2.84
CA LEU A 28 -10.16 -16.99 1.77
C LEU A 28 -9.63 -18.38 2.15
N ALA A 29 -8.44 -18.45 2.75
CA ALA A 29 -7.85 -19.69 3.22
C ALA A 29 -8.71 -20.35 4.31
N ASN A 30 -9.26 -19.57 5.23
CA ASN A 30 -10.13 -20.07 6.29
C ASN A 30 -11.48 -20.63 5.81
N LYS A 31 -11.91 -20.29 4.57
CA LYS A 31 -13.11 -20.88 3.97
C LYS A 31 -12.94 -22.33 3.52
N VAL A 32 -11.71 -22.77 3.28
CA VAL A 32 -11.39 -24.13 2.78
C VAL A 32 -10.75 -25.04 3.85
N GLY A 33 -10.52 -24.51 5.04
CA GLY A 33 -10.02 -25.26 6.19
C GLY A 33 -9.50 -24.35 7.29
N LYS A 34 -9.11 -24.93 8.43
CA LYS A 34 -8.58 -24.17 9.57
C LYS A 34 -7.08 -23.92 9.41
N PHE A 35 -6.66 -22.66 9.58
CA PHE A 35 -5.25 -22.31 9.65
C PHE A 35 -4.60 -22.81 10.94
N ASP A 36 -3.46 -23.49 10.81
CA ASP A 36 -2.62 -23.92 11.92
C ASP A 36 -1.46 -22.93 12.13
N ASN A 37 -1.58 -22.10 13.17
CA ASN A 37 -0.57 -21.13 13.57
C ASN A 37 0.73 -21.77 14.11
N THR A 38 0.71 -23.06 14.48
CA THR A 38 1.92 -23.76 14.96
C THR A 38 2.82 -24.19 13.80
N ASN A 39 2.26 -24.29 12.59
CA ASN A 39 3.00 -24.59 11.36
C ASN A 39 2.46 -23.79 10.16
N PRO A 40 2.67 -22.45 10.14
CA PRO A 40 1.96 -21.55 9.24
C PRO A 40 2.26 -21.83 7.76
N ARG A 41 3.50 -22.18 7.40
CA ARG A 41 3.89 -22.44 6.01
C ARG A 41 3.18 -23.68 5.45
N ASN A 42 3.26 -24.80 6.16
CA ASN A 42 2.61 -26.05 5.77
C ASN A 42 1.08 -25.91 5.77
N SER A 43 0.53 -25.16 6.74
CA SER A 43 -0.89 -24.83 6.79
C SER A 43 -1.34 -24.10 5.53
N THR A 44 -0.63 -23.04 5.12
CA THR A 44 -0.92 -22.30 3.89
C THR A 44 -0.90 -23.20 2.66
N GLU A 45 0.11 -24.06 2.52
CA GLU A 45 0.21 -24.98 1.37
C GLU A 45 -0.98 -25.95 1.31
N LYS A 46 -1.33 -26.57 2.44
CA LYS A 46 -2.49 -27.47 2.55
C LYS A 46 -3.82 -26.77 2.23
N LEU A 47 -3.98 -25.52 2.65
CA LEU A 47 -5.19 -24.74 2.38
C LEU A 47 -5.26 -24.34 0.91
N LYS A 48 -4.14 -23.90 0.32
CA LYS A 48 -4.06 -23.58 -1.12
C LYS A 48 -4.41 -24.78 -2.00
N ALA A 49 -3.98 -25.99 -1.62
CA ALA A 49 -4.31 -27.22 -2.35
C ALA A 49 -5.82 -27.56 -2.37
N LYS A 50 -6.62 -26.97 -1.47
CA LYS A 50 -8.08 -27.14 -1.38
C LYS A 50 -8.87 -26.04 -2.08
N MET A 51 -8.21 -24.99 -2.55
CA MET A 51 -8.87 -23.86 -3.21
C MET A 51 -9.24 -24.22 -4.65
N SER A 52 -10.39 -23.72 -5.12
CA SER A 52 -10.67 -23.67 -6.55
C SER A 52 -9.68 -22.76 -7.28
N ALA A 53 -9.56 -22.90 -8.60
CA ALA A 53 -8.66 -22.06 -9.40
C ALA A 53 -8.95 -20.55 -9.22
N ALA A 54 -10.23 -20.15 -9.16
CA ALA A 54 -10.64 -18.78 -8.91
C ALA A 54 -10.23 -18.30 -7.50
N GLN A 55 -10.47 -19.12 -6.46
CA GLN A 55 -10.08 -18.80 -5.09
C GLN A 55 -8.56 -18.66 -4.94
N LEU A 56 -7.79 -19.55 -5.56
CA LEU A 56 -6.34 -19.51 -5.54
C LEU A 56 -5.80 -18.27 -6.25
N GLY A 57 -6.37 -17.91 -7.40
CA GLY A 57 -6.02 -16.69 -8.12
C GLY A 57 -6.28 -15.43 -7.29
N MET A 58 -7.45 -15.33 -6.65
CA MET A 58 -7.76 -14.22 -5.75
C MET A 58 -6.82 -14.17 -4.54
N TYR A 59 -6.53 -15.32 -3.92
CA TYR A 59 -5.58 -15.42 -2.81
C TYR A 59 -4.20 -14.90 -3.21
N GLN A 60 -3.66 -15.36 -4.34
CA GLN A 60 -2.36 -14.93 -4.85
C GLN A 60 -2.31 -13.43 -5.14
N ARG A 61 -3.36 -12.88 -5.76
CA ARG A 61 -3.47 -11.44 -6.03
C ARG A 61 -3.50 -10.61 -4.76
N ALA A 62 -4.18 -11.08 -3.72
CA ALA A 62 -4.24 -10.41 -2.42
C ALA A 62 -2.87 -10.41 -1.69
N GLU A 63 -2.17 -11.55 -1.65
CA GLU A 63 -0.80 -11.61 -1.09
C GLU A 63 0.17 -10.72 -1.89
N ALA A 64 0.08 -10.73 -3.22
CA ALA A 64 0.91 -9.87 -4.07
C ALA A 64 0.64 -8.37 -3.85
N ALA A 65 -0.62 -7.99 -3.61
CA ALA A 65 -0.97 -6.61 -3.26
C ALA A 65 -0.38 -6.18 -1.91
N GLN A 66 -0.38 -7.07 -0.90
CA GLN A 66 0.30 -6.82 0.37
C GLN A 66 1.80 -6.67 0.18
N GLN A 67 2.44 -7.56 -0.59
CA GLN A 67 3.88 -7.51 -0.80
C GLN A 67 4.28 -6.18 -1.43
N ASN A 68 3.57 -5.75 -2.48
CA ASN A 68 3.77 -4.45 -3.10
C ASN A 68 3.57 -3.29 -2.10
N GLY A 69 2.59 -3.39 -1.20
CA GLY A 69 2.37 -2.40 -0.14
C GLY A 69 3.59 -2.24 0.77
N PHE A 70 4.19 -3.35 1.22
CA PHE A 70 5.38 -3.30 2.09
C PHE A 70 6.66 -2.92 1.37
N GLU A 71 6.79 -3.19 0.08
CA GLU A 71 7.93 -2.69 -0.71
C GLU A 71 7.93 -1.16 -0.81
N ASN A 72 6.75 -0.52 -0.78
CA ASN A 72 6.62 0.93 -0.98
C ASN A 72 6.49 1.73 0.32
N ILE A 73 6.06 1.11 1.42
CA ILE A 73 5.78 1.85 2.67
C ILE A 73 7.02 2.54 3.25
N GLY A 74 8.20 1.90 3.15
CA GLY A 74 9.45 2.50 3.64
C GLY A 74 9.79 3.79 2.89
N LEU A 75 9.63 3.77 1.57
CA LEU A 75 9.85 4.93 0.72
C LEU A 75 8.83 6.05 0.99
N PHE A 76 7.56 5.68 1.17
CA PHE A 76 6.51 6.62 1.57
C PHE A 76 6.81 7.29 2.92
N ALA A 77 7.06 6.49 3.96
CA ALA A 77 7.34 6.99 5.30
C ALA A 77 8.57 7.92 5.31
N ALA A 78 9.64 7.53 4.63
CA ALA A 78 10.84 8.35 4.47
C ALA A 78 10.53 9.69 3.79
N SER A 79 9.72 9.71 2.74
CA SER A 79 9.35 10.95 2.02
C SER A 79 8.54 11.92 2.89
N VAL A 80 7.60 11.39 3.68
CA VAL A 80 6.76 12.19 4.59
C VAL A 80 7.63 12.77 5.70
N VAL A 81 8.49 11.97 6.33
CA VAL A 81 9.41 12.44 7.38
C VAL A 81 10.38 13.48 6.82
N ALA A 82 11.00 13.23 5.67
CA ALA A 82 11.91 14.16 5.02
C ALA A 82 11.25 15.51 4.70
N ALA A 83 10.04 15.50 4.13
CA ALA A 83 9.31 16.73 3.81
C ALA A 83 8.94 17.53 5.07
N ASN A 84 8.59 16.86 6.17
CA ASN A 84 8.33 17.50 7.46
C ASN A 84 9.60 18.13 8.05
N VAL A 85 10.71 17.39 8.08
CA VAL A 85 12.00 17.89 8.60
C VAL A 85 12.48 19.09 7.78
N ALA A 86 12.32 19.04 6.46
CA ALA A 86 12.67 20.11 5.53
C ALA A 86 11.69 21.30 5.57
N ARG A 87 10.65 21.27 6.42
CA ARG A 87 9.64 22.33 6.57
C ARG A 87 8.90 22.66 5.26
N VAL A 88 8.64 21.65 4.43
CA VAL A 88 7.75 21.78 3.26
C VAL A 88 6.36 22.21 3.76
N PRO A 89 5.62 23.08 3.03
CA PRO A 89 4.32 23.56 3.48
C PRO A 89 3.37 22.42 3.90
N VAL A 90 2.80 22.51 5.11
CA VAL A 90 1.96 21.47 5.73
C VAL A 90 0.81 21.03 4.82
N SER A 91 0.15 21.98 4.16
CA SER A 91 -0.93 21.69 3.20
C SER A 91 -0.47 20.79 2.05
N THR A 92 0.76 20.97 1.57
CA THR A 92 1.34 20.15 0.50
C THR A 92 1.65 18.75 0.98
N VAL A 93 2.29 18.62 2.16
CA VAL A 93 2.65 17.32 2.73
C VAL A 93 1.38 16.50 3.01
N ASN A 94 0.38 17.13 3.63
CA ASN A 94 -0.91 16.52 3.92
C ASN A 94 -1.63 16.03 2.65
N SER A 95 -1.72 16.87 1.61
CA SER A 95 -2.42 16.52 0.37
C SER A 95 -1.74 15.36 -0.37
N LEU A 96 -0.41 15.39 -0.51
CA LEU A 96 0.33 14.32 -1.18
C LEU A 96 0.28 13.01 -0.38
N SER A 97 0.35 13.09 0.95
CA SER A 97 0.23 11.92 1.82
C SER A 97 -1.15 11.28 1.74
N LEU A 98 -2.21 12.09 1.74
CA LEU A 98 -3.58 11.61 1.59
C LEU A 98 -3.83 11.02 0.19
N PHE A 99 -3.29 11.66 -0.85
CA PHE A 99 -3.37 11.14 -2.22
C PHE A 99 -2.70 9.77 -2.34
N TYR A 100 -1.52 9.58 -1.72
CA TYR A 100 -0.90 8.27 -1.64
C TYR A 100 -1.82 7.23 -1.00
N LEU A 101 -2.41 7.51 0.16
CA LEU A 101 -3.34 6.59 0.82
C LEU A 101 -4.54 6.25 -0.06
N ALA A 102 -5.16 7.25 -0.70
CA ALA A 102 -6.26 7.03 -1.62
C ALA A 102 -5.84 6.12 -2.79
N SER A 103 -4.65 6.35 -3.36
CA SER A 103 -4.10 5.48 -4.40
C SER A 103 -3.93 4.04 -3.92
N ARG A 104 -3.54 3.81 -2.65
CA ARG A 104 -3.36 2.47 -2.08
C ARG A 104 -4.69 1.74 -1.90
N VAL A 105 -5.74 2.45 -1.47
CA VAL A 105 -7.10 1.88 -1.39
C VAL A 105 -7.55 1.41 -2.77
N VAL A 106 -7.47 2.29 -3.77
CA VAL A 106 -7.90 1.98 -5.14
C VAL A 106 -7.03 0.88 -5.76
N TYR A 107 -5.71 0.95 -5.58
CA TYR A 107 -4.77 -0.06 -6.08
C TYR A 107 -5.07 -1.45 -5.51
N ASN A 108 -5.28 -1.57 -4.20
CA ASN A 108 -5.58 -2.86 -3.57
C ASN A 108 -6.91 -3.44 -4.08
N LEU A 109 -7.96 -2.61 -4.19
CA LEU A 109 -9.25 -3.04 -4.73
C LEU A 109 -9.14 -3.52 -6.17
N LEU A 110 -8.42 -2.77 -7.02
CA LEU A 110 -8.17 -3.18 -8.40
C LEU A 110 -7.37 -4.48 -8.43
N TYR A 111 -6.25 -4.57 -7.70
CA TYR A 111 -5.36 -5.73 -7.73
C TYR A 111 -6.08 -7.03 -7.40
N ILE A 112 -6.87 -7.05 -6.32
CA ILE A 112 -7.57 -8.25 -5.85
C ILE A 112 -8.61 -8.72 -6.88
N ASN A 113 -9.34 -7.78 -7.50
CA ASN A 113 -10.46 -8.07 -8.39
C ASN A 113 -10.10 -8.12 -9.89
N THR A 114 -8.85 -7.84 -10.26
CA THR A 114 -8.43 -7.81 -11.66
C THR A 114 -8.18 -9.21 -12.20
N GLU A 115 -8.95 -9.59 -13.22
CA GLU A 115 -8.71 -10.80 -14.04
C GLU A 115 -8.50 -10.47 -15.53
N SER A 116 -8.62 -9.20 -15.91
CA SER A 116 -8.54 -8.75 -17.31
C SER A 116 -7.43 -7.71 -17.53
N LEU A 117 -6.88 -7.71 -18.74
CA LEU A 117 -5.78 -6.82 -19.13
C LEU A 117 -6.12 -5.31 -19.01
N PRO A 118 -7.32 -4.82 -19.38
CA PRO A 118 -7.65 -3.40 -19.25
C PRO A 118 -7.65 -2.91 -17.80
N ILE A 119 -8.17 -3.69 -16.86
CA ILE A 119 -8.23 -3.32 -15.43
C ILE A 119 -6.81 -3.35 -14.83
N SER A 120 -5.95 -4.25 -15.31
CA SER A 120 -4.52 -4.28 -14.94
C SER A 120 -3.78 -2.98 -15.31
N ASN A 121 -4.11 -2.39 -16.45
CA ASN A 121 -3.51 -1.11 -16.86
C ASN A 121 -3.94 0.05 -15.95
N VAL A 122 -5.23 0.11 -15.59
CA VAL A 122 -5.74 1.11 -14.63
C VAL A 122 -5.03 0.99 -13.28
N ARG A 123 -4.84 -0.24 -12.79
CA ARG A 123 -4.07 -0.52 -11.59
C ARG A 123 -2.64 0.06 -11.67
N SER A 124 -1.96 -0.12 -12.80
CA SER A 124 -0.61 0.43 -13.00
C SER A 124 -0.60 1.96 -12.99
N VAL A 125 -1.60 2.61 -13.60
CA VAL A 125 -1.73 4.08 -13.56
C VAL A 125 -1.93 4.58 -12.13
N VAL A 126 -2.80 3.94 -11.35
CA VAL A 126 -3.04 4.28 -9.94
C VAL A 126 -1.77 4.10 -9.11
N PHE A 127 -1.02 3.01 -9.35
CA PHE A 127 0.27 2.77 -8.71
C PHE A 127 1.27 3.89 -8.99
N VAL A 128 1.46 4.22 -10.28
CA VAL A 128 2.40 5.27 -10.70
C VAL A 128 2.01 6.62 -10.09
N GLY A 129 0.72 6.94 -10.03
CA GLY A 129 0.23 8.13 -9.32
C GLY A 129 0.71 8.18 -7.86
N GLY A 130 0.52 7.08 -7.13
CA GLY A 130 1.03 6.95 -5.76
C GLY A 130 2.55 7.18 -5.67
N ILE A 131 3.33 6.58 -6.57
CA ILE A 131 4.80 6.77 -6.61
C ILE A 131 5.17 8.22 -6.91
N VAL A 132 4.48 8.88 -7.84
CA VAL A 132 4.70 10.30 -8.16
C VAL A 132 4.50 11.17 -6.92
N SER A 133 3.52 10.85 -6.06
CA SER A 133 3.33 11.61 -4.82
C SER A 133 4.51 11.47 -3.85
N ILE A 134 5.08 10.28 -3.71
CA ILE A 134 6.27 10.01 -2.91
C ILE A 134 7.47 10.78 -3.46
N MET A 135 7.72 10.68 -4.77
CA MET A 135 8.84 11.38 -5.42
C MET A 135 8.71 12.90 -5.30
N THR A 136 7.48 13.41 -5.42
CA THR A 136 7.19 14.84 -5.26
C THR A 136 7.53 15.31 -3.84
N LEU A 137 7.23 14.52 -2.81
CA LEU A 137 7.60 14.84 -1.43
C LEU A 137 9.12 14.92 -1.26
N PHE A 138 9.87 13.96 -1.80
CA PHE A 138 11.34 13.99 -1.75
C PHE A 138 11.94 15.20 -2.49
N VAL A 139 11.47 15.49 -3.71
CA VAL A 139 11.96 16.64 -4.48
C VAL A 139 11.67 17.94 -3.74
N LYS A 140 10.47 18.09 -3.18
CA LYS A 140 10.12 19.28 -2.39
C LYS A 140 10.95 19.40 -1.12
N ALA A 141 11.24 18.28 -0.45
CA ALA A 141 12.12 18.27 0.71
C ALA A 141 13.54 18.71 0.34
N GLY A 142 14.12 18.17 -0.73
CA GLY A 142 15.45 18.55 -1.22
C GLY A 142 15.54 20.03 -1.60
N ASN A 143 14.54 20.54 -2.34
CA ASN A 143 14.48 21.96 -2.69
C ASN A 143 14.39 22.87 -1.46
N ALA A 144 13.61 22.47 -0.45
CA ALA A 144 13.49 23.25 0.78
C ALA A 144 14.79 23.24 1.61
N LEU A 145 15.50 22.10 1.67
CA LEU A 145 16.79 22.01 2.34
C LEU A 145 17.87 22.86 1.66
N ASN A 146 17.91 22.91 0.33
CA ASN A 146 18.86 23.74 -0.41
C ASN A 146 18.65 25.25 -0.17
N LEU A 147 17.48 25.67 0.30
CA LEU A 147 17.21 27.07 0.66
C LEU A 147 17.59 27.39 2.12
N LEU A 148 17.94 26.38 2.92
CA LEU A 148 18.31 26.50 4.33
C LEU A 148 19.83 26.43 4.55
N LEU A 149 20.61 26.12 3.51
CA LEU A 149 22.07 26.08 3.48
C LEU A 149 22.62 27.31 2.75
#